data_AF-A0A9E4MJL5-F1
#
_entry.id   AF-A0A9E4MJL5-F1
#
_cell.length_a   1.000
_cell.length_b   1.000
_cell.length_c   1.000
_cell.angle_alpha   90.00
_cell.angle_beta   90.00
_cell.angle_gamma   90.00
#
_symmetry.space_group_name_H-M   'P 1'
#
loop_
_entity.id
_entity.type
_entity.pdbx_description
1 polymer ?
#
loop_
_entity_poly.entity_id
_entity_poly.type
_entity_poly.pdbx_seq_one_letter_code
_entity_poly.pdbx_strand_id
1 'polypeptide(L)'
;MLNSIIEQLKLVKDFRKDRGKRHELWVVLTIIILALLTGHVTYKQIDNFRKNEENKLIKILKITTKKLPSYSTIRRVMIGINLIEIQLVFQSTVQKYYWQKEAIDWIAIDGKSLKNTLTNYENQKQNMLIMVSWFSQETKLVIKSESFESKQNSEKAKVLSMIEKCGLLNKVFTLDALHCSKETTQAIIESKNNYLITLKGNQIKLHKQIKNLAEVENHLTVY
;
A
#
# COMPACT_ATOMS: atom_id res chain seq x y z
N MET A 1 -3.22 1.47 17.96
CA MET A 1 -2.56 1.07 16.69
C MET A 1 -1.22 0.36 16.91
N LEU A 2 -0.23 0.96 17.59
CA LEU A 2 1.11 0.36 17.76
C LEU A 2 1.08 -1.05 18.39
N ASN A 3 0.33 -1.25 19.47
CA ASN A 3 0.20 -2.58 20.08
C ASN A 3 -0.44 -3.60 19.11
N SER A 4 -1.42 -3.19 18.30
CA SER A 4 -2.02 -4.06 17.29
C SER A 4 -1.01 -4.47 16.21
N ILE A 5 -0.16 -3.53 15.76
CA ILE A 5 0.90 -3.82 14.80
C ILE A 5 1.93 -4.78 15.41
N ILE A 6 2.36 -4.54 16.65
CA ILE A 6 3.31 -5.42 17.36
C ILE A 6 2.76 -6.84 17.47
N GLU A 7 1.50 -7.01 17.86
CA GLU A 7 0.88 -8.34 17.93
C GLU A 7 0.83 -9.03 16.56
N GLN A 8 0.62 -8.31 15.47
CA GLN A 8 0.70 -8.90 14.13
C GLN A 8 2.15 -9.20 13.70
N LEU A 9 3.11 -8.36 14.07
CA LEU A 9 4.54 -8.61 13.79
C LEU A 9 5.07 -9.86 14.51
N LYS A 10 4.50 -10.23 15.66
CA LYS A 10 4.83 -11.48 16.35
C LYS A 10 4.42 -12.73 15.57
N LEU A 11 3.47 -12.62 14.64
CA LEU A 11 3.03 -13.73 13.78
C LEU A 11 3.99 -13.99 12.61
N VAL A 12 4.92 -13.06 12.33
CA VAL A 12 5.90 -13.21 11.25
C VAL A 12 6.89 -14.30 11.63
N LYS A 13 7.01 -15.32 10.77
CA LYS A 13 7.93 -16.44 10.98
C LYS A 13 9.37 -15.94 10.93
N ASP A 14 10.16 -16.31 11.94
CA ASP A 14 11.57 -15.96 11.97
C ASP A 14 12.39 -16.79 10.98
N PHE A 15 12.71 -16.19 9.83
CA PHE A 15 13.51 -16.79 8.75
C PHE A 15 15.01 -16.87 9.06
N ARG A 16 15.48 -16.27 10.17
CA ARG A 16 16.90 -16.32 10.54
C ARG A 16 17.24 -17.71 11.10
N LYS A 17 18.51 -18.11 10.95
CA LYS A 17 19.05 -19.34 11.59
C LYS A 17 18.97 -19.22 13.12
N ASP A 18 18.66 -20.30 13.82
CA ASP A 18 18.46 -20.29 15.29
C ASP A 18 19.73 -19.94 16.06
N ARG A 19 20.89 -20.38 15.57
CA ARG A 19 22.18 -20.04 16.17
C ARG A 19 22.44 -18.53 16.08
N GLY A 20 22.58 -17.89 17.25
CA GLY A 20 22.90 -16.48 17.36
C GLY A 20 21.70 -15.53 17.33
N LYS A 21 20.46 -16.05 17.44
CA LYS A 21 19.28 -15.22 17.72
C LYS A 21 19.38 -14.67 19.14
N ARG A 22 19.58 -13.34 19.25
CA ARG A 22 19.62 -12.61 20.54
C ARG A 22 18.43 -11.68 20.74
N HIS A 23 17.70 -11.39 19.67
CA HIS A 23 16.55 -10.49 19.67
C HIS A 23 15.44 -11.12 18.85
N GLU A 24 14.23 -11.14 19.40
CA GLU A 24 13.01 -11.54 18.70
C GLU A 24 12.83 -10.75 17.40
N LEU A 25 12.33 -11.42 16.35
CA LEU A 25 12.19 -10.78 15.04
C LEU A 25 11.27 -9.56 15.10
N TRP A 26 10.14 -9.66 15.81
CA TRP A 26 9.18 -8.57 15.94
C TRP A 26 9.80 -7.30 16.58
N VAL A 27 10.78 -7.45 17.48
CA VAL A 27 11.49 -6.31 18.09
C VAL A 27 12.32 -5.60 17.02
N VAL A 28 13.07 -6.35 16.22
CA VAL A 28 13.90 -5.79 15.15
C VAL A 28 13.02 -5.08 14.11
N LEU A 29 11.92 -5.73 13.69
CA LEU A 29 10.94 -5.15 12.76
C LEU A 29 10.31 -3.87 13.31
N THR A 30 9.93 -3.86 14.59
CA THR A 30 9.33 -2.67 15.22
C THR A 30 10.29 -1.48 15.22
N ILE A 31 11.57 -1.71 15.55
CA ILE A 31 12.59 -0.65 15.51
C ILE A 31 12.76 -0.10 14.09
N ILE A 32 12.80 -0.98 13.08
CA ILE A 32 12.88 -0.58 11.67
C ILE A 32 11.67 0.28 11.29
N ILE A 33 10.46 -0.15 11.62
CA ILE A 33 9.22 0.58 11.29
C ILE A 33 9.20 1.95 11.95
N LEU A 34 9.54 2.04 13.24
CA LEU A 34 9.60 3.32 13.96
C LEU A 34 10.65 4.27 13.35
N ALA A 35 11.80 3.74 12.94
CA ALA A 35 12.82 4.51 12.23
C ALA A 35 12.29 5.05 10.89
N LEU A 36 11.64 4.20 10.09
CA LEU A 36 11.07 4.60 8.79
C LEU A 36 9.97 5.66 8.93
N LEU A 37 9.07 5.50 9.91
CA LEU A 37 7.99 6.46 10.19
C LEU A 37 8.53 7.82 10.64
N THR A 38 9.74 7.87 11.19
CA THR A 38 10.43 9.10 11.59
C THR A 38 11.40 9.62 10.51
N GLY A 39 11.36 9.07 9.29
CA GLY A 39 12.14 9.54 8.14
C GLY A 39 13.54 8.94 8.00
N HIS A 40 13.89 7.92 8.80
CA HIS A 40 15.19 7.25 8.72
C HIS A 40 15.15 6.11 7.69
N VAL A 41 15.45 6.43 6.42
CA VAL A 41 15.23 5.52 5.28
C VAL A 41 16.45 4.69 4.87
N THR A 42 17.65 4.99 5.38
CA THR A 42 18.88 4.22 5.10
C THR A 42 19.30 3.35 6.28
N TYR A 43 20.07 2.29 6.04
CA TYR A 43 20.59 1.42 7.12
C TYR A 43 21.35 2.21 8.21
N LYS A 44 22.16 3.19 7.79
CA LYS A 44 22.93 4.04 8.72
C LYS A 44 22.00 4.94 9.53
N GLN A 45 20.98 5.52 8.90
CA GLN A 45 19.98 6.33 9.60
C GLN A 45 19.19 5.48 10.60
N ILE A 46 18.80 4.25 10.25
CA ILE A 46 18.09 3.35 11.16
C ILE A 46 18.96 2.98 12.38
N ASP A 47 20.26 2.70 12.18
CA ASP A 47 21.15 2.42 13.32
C ASP A 47 21.42 3.66 14.18
N ASN A 48 21.50 4.85 13.57
CA ASN A 48 21.59 6.11 14.32
C ASN A 48 20.33 6.35 15.16
N PHE A 49 19.14 6.18 14.57
CA PHE A 49 17.86 6.26 15.29
C PHE A 49 17.83 5.30 16.48
N ARG A 50 18.21 4.04 16.25
CA ARG A 50 18.28 3.01 17.29
C ARG A 50 19.19 3.42 18.46
N LYS A 51 20.35 4.01 18.18
CA LYS A 51 21.30 4.48 19.21
C LYS A 51 20.75 5.68 19.97
N ASN A 52 20.24 6.68 19.25
CA ASN A 52 19.76 7.92 19.84
C ASN A 52 18.53 7.69 20.73
N GLU A 53 17.66 6.77 20.34
CA GLU A 53 16.42 6.46 21.06
C GLU A 53 16.54 5.21 21.96
N GLU A 54 17.75 4.76 22.28
CA GLU A 54 17.99 3.44 22.90
C GLU A 54 17.19 3.23 24.19
N ASN A 55 17.30 4.18 25.12
CA ASN A 55 16.61 4.11 26.40
C ASN A 55 15.08 4.09 26.23
N LYS A 56 14.53 4.85 25.29
CA LYS A 56 13.09 4.90 25.02
C LYS A 56 12.62 3.60 24.40
N LEU A 57 13.34 3.08 23.41
CA LEU A 57 13.03 1.82 22.73
C LEU A 57 13.06 0.63 23.70
N ILE A 58 14.07 0.55 24.58
CA ILE A 58 14.16 -0.51 25.60
C ILE A 58 12.94 -0.45 26.53
N LYS A 59 12.54 0.75 26.97
CA LYS A 59 11.40 0.93 27.87
C LYS A 59 10.07 0.57 27.20
N ILE A 60 9.82 1.09 25.99
CA ILE A 60 8.56 0.90 25.26
C ILE A 60 8.39 -0.56 24.82
N LEU A 61 9.45 -1.19 24.32
CA LEU A 61 9.43 -2.56 23.81
C LEU A 61 9.70 -3.60 24.92
N LYS A 62 9.91 -3.17 26.16
CA LYS A 62 10.17 -4.01 27.33
C LYS A 62 11.31 -5.03 27.11
N ILE A 63 12.42 -4.56 26.54
CA ILE A 63 13.56 -5.43 26.18
C ILE A 63 14.35 -5.81 27.43
N THR A 64 14.35 -7.10 27.77
CA THR A 64 14.96 -7.65 28.99
C THR A 64 16.50 -7.62 28.97
N THR A 65 17.10 -7.80 27.80
CA THR A 65 18.56 -7.83 27.64
C THR A 65 19.23 -6.45 27.76
N LYS A 66 18.43 -5.37 27.84
CA LYS A 66 18.86 -3.96 27.84
C LYS A 66 19.84 -3.59 26.72
N LYS A 67 19.86 -4.36 25.62
CA LYS A 67 20.66 -4.08 24.43
C LYS A 67 19.79 -4.19 23.20
N LEU A 68 19.96 -3.27 22.27
CA LEU A 68 19.25 -3.26 21.00
C LEU A 68 19.99 -4.09 19.93
N PRO A 69 19.27 -4.56 18.89
CA PRO A 69 19.89 -5.29 17.78
C PRO A 69 20.97 -4.47 17.09
N SER A 70 22.10 -5.10 16.78
CA SER A 70 23.19 -4.43 16.06
C SER A 70 22.80 -4.03 14.62
N TYR A 71 23.55 -3.10 14.03
CA TYR A 71 23.49 -2.76 12.60
C TYR A 71 23.44 -4.00 11.70
N SER A 72 24.34 -4.96 11.93
CA SER A 72 24.39 -6.21 11.16
C SER A 72 23.14 -7.07 11.32
N THR A 73 22.48 -7.01 12.48
CA THR A 73 21.21 -7.72 12.70
C THR A 73 20.07 -7.05 11.95
N ILE A 74 19.98 -5.72 12.00
CA ILE A 74 19.00 -4.94 11.23
C ILE A 74 19.16 -5.20 9.74
N ARG A 75 20.39 -5.12 9.22
CA ARG A 75 20.68 -5.38 7.80
C ARG A 75 20.28 -6.79 7.38
N ARG A 76 20.63 -7.81 8.18
CA ARG A 76 20.25 -9.21 7.89
C ARG A 76 18.73 -9.40 7.86
N VAL A 77 18.01 -8.76 8.78
CA VAL A 77 16.55 -8.81 8.79
C VAL A 77 15.99 -8.14 7.54
N MET A 78 16.40 -6.91 7.23
CA MET A 78 15.92 -6.19 6.04
C MET A 78 16.13 -6.97 4.73
N ILE A 79 17.25 -7.69 4.59
CA ILE A 79 17.53 -8.49 3.38
C ILE A 79 16.67 -9.75 3.31
N GLY A 80 16.36 -10.37 4.45
CA GLY A 80 15.65 -11.66 4.48
C GLY A 80 14.13 -11.55 4.63
N ILE A 81 13.59 -10.35 4.80
CA ILE A 81 12.14 -10.14 4.89
C ILE A 81 11.45 -10.57 3.61
N ASN A 82 10.38 -11.36 3.78
CA ASN A 82 9.39 -11.57 2.73
C ASN A 82 8.41 -10.38 2.71
N LEU A 83 8.46 -9.58 1.64
CA LEU A 83 7.60 -8.39 1.51
C LEU A 83 6.10 -8.73 1.53
N ILE A 84 5.72 -9.88 0.99
CA ILE A 84 4.30 -10.31 0.95
C ILE A 84 3.80 -10.58 2.37
N GLU A 85 4.59 -11.25 3.22
CA GLU A 85 4.22 -11.52 4.61
C GLU A 85 4.07 -10.22 5.41
N ILE A 86 4.99 -9.27 5.23
CA ILE A 86 4.90 -7.97 5.90
C ILE A 86 3.70 -7.16 5.41
N GLN A 87 3.43 -7.17 4.11
CA GLN A 87 2.24 -6.52 3.55
C GLN A 87 0.95 -7.08 4.14
N LEU A 88 0.85 -8.41 4.27
CA LEU A 88 -0.30 -9.07 4.89
C LEU A 88 -0.48 -8.66 6.36
N VAL A 89 0.62 -8.55 7.12
CA VAL A 89 0.60 -8.05 8.51
C VAL A 89 0.06 -6.62 8.61
N PHE A 90 0.46 -5.73 7.70
CA PHE A 90 -0.06 -4.37 7.68
C PHE A 90 -1.53 -4.33 7.26
N GLN A 91 -1.89 -5.08 6.21
CA GLN A 91 -3.26 -5.14 5.72
C GLN A 91 -4.21 -5.71 6.78
N SER A 92 -3.83 -6.79 7.47
CA SER A 92 -4.62 -7.38 8.56
C SER A 92 -4.80 -6.41 9.72
N THR A 93 -3.78 -5.60 10.02
CA THR A 93 -3.87 -4.56 11.04
C THR A 93 -4.86 -3.48 10.60
N VAL A 94 -4.72 -2.94 9.39
CA VAL A 94 -5.59 -1.87 8.87
C VAL A 94 -7.05 -2.32 8.81
N GLN A 95 -7.30 -3.57 8.41
CA GLN A 95 -8.64 -4.11 8.33
C GLN A 95 -9.39 -4.11 9.66
N LYS A 96 -8.69 -4.22 10.80
CA LYS A 96 -9.30 -4.10 12.14
C LYS A 96 -9.79 -2.68 12.46
N TYR A 97 -9.18 -1.67 11.82
CA TYR A 97 -9.50 -0.26 12.03
C TYR A 97 -10.46 0.28 10.95
N TYR A 98 -10.59 -0.42 9.82
CA TYR A 98 -11.55 -0.08 8.78
C TYR A 98 -12.95 -0.63 9.15
N TRP A 99 -13.64 0.07 10.07
CA TRP A 99 -14.91 -0.36 10.67
C TRP A 99 -16.14 -0.16 9.76
N GLN A 100 -15.97 0.45 8.59
CA GLN A 100 -17.08 0.91 7.76
C GLN A 100 -17.28 0.01 6.53
N LYS A 101 -17.74 -1.22 6.71
CA LYS A 101 -18.09 -2.03 5.53
C LYS A 101 -19.35 -1.55 4.81
N GLU A 102 -20.32 -1.00 5.54
CA GLU A 102 -21.66 -0.70 5.01
C GLU A 102 -21.94 0.79 4.74
N ALA A 103 -21.22 1.70 5.40
CA ALA A 103 -21.31 3.14 5.10
C ALA A 103 -20.67 3.45 3.74
N ILE A 104 -21.21 4.42 3.01
CA ILE A 104 -20.61 4.89 1.76
C ILE A 104 -19.24 5.52 2.09
N ASP A 105 -18.17 4.99 1.49
CA ASP A 105 -16.82 5.55 1.56
C ASP A 105 -16.26 5.65 0.15
N TRP A 106 -15.47 6.70 -0.06
CA TRP A 106 -14.80 7.01 -1.31
C TRP A 106 -13.41 6.40 -1.27
N ILE A 107 -13.13 5.46 -2.17
CA ILE A 107 -11.85 4.76 -2.25
C ILE A 107 -11.10 5.26 -3.48
N ALA A 108 -9.98 5.95 -3.25
CA ALA A 108 -9.07 6.33 -4.32
C ALA A 108 -8.16 5.15 -4.68
N ILE A 109 -8.15 4.77 -5.95
CA ILE A 109 -7.27 3.72 -6.48
C ILE A 109 -6.23 4.39 -7.36
N ASP A 110 -4.97 4.28 -6.97
CA ASP A 110 -3.86 4.96 -7.64
C ASP A 110 -2.61 4.08 -7.70
N GLY A 111 -1.92 4.15 -8.84
CA GLY A 111 -0.67 3.45 -9.13
C GLY A 111 0.54 4.39 -9.06
N LYS A 112 1.59 3.96 -8.37
CA LYS A 112 2.86 4.69 -8.28
C LYS A 112 4.04 3.80 -8.63
N SER A 113 4.87 4.25 -9.55
CA SER A 113 6.18 3.64 -9.81
C SER A 113 7.15 4.00 -8.68
N LEU A 114 7.83 3.00 -8.12
CA LEU A 114 8.86 3.23 -7.11
C LEU A 114 10.15 3.74 -7.76
N LYS A 115 10.65 4.87 -7.27
CA LYS A 115 11.94 5.42 -7.70
C LYS A 115 13.07 4.42 -7.44
N ASN A 116 14.11 4.48 -8.28
CA ASN A 116 15.31 3.62 -8.20
C ASN A 116 15.05 2.11 -8.32
N THR A 117 13.90 1.70 -8.86
CA THR A 117 13.61 0.30 -9.22
C THR A 117 13.69 0.03 -10.72
N LEU A 118 13.96 1.08 -11.52
CA LEU A 118 14.08 0.96 -12.97
C LEU A 118 15.33 0.16 -13.32
N THR A 119 15.11 -0.89 -14.11
CA THR A 119 16.14 -1.74 -14.69
C THR A 119 15.99 -1.77 -16.21
N ASN A 120 17.08 -2.05 -16.92
CA ASN A 120 17.12 -2.09 -18.39
C ASN A 120 16.63 -0.78 -19.05
N TYR A 121 17.04 0.37 -18.51
CA TYR A 121 16.54 1.69 -18.92
C TYR A 121 16.79 2.02 -20.39
N GLU A 122 17.80 1.41 -21.02
CA GLU A 122 18.23 1.71 -22.40
C GLU A 122 17.45 0.97 -23.48
N ASN A 123 16.59 0.00 -23.12
CA ASN A 123 15.91 -0.83 -24.13
C ASN A 123 14.42 -1.01 -23.83
N GLN A 124 13.70 -1.57 -24.81
CA GLN A 124 12.25 -1.82 -24.68
C GLN A 124 11.89 -2.85 -23.58
N LYS A 125 12.87 -3.44 -22.89
CA LYS A 125 12.68 -4.36 -21.75
C LYS A 125 12.76 -3.64 -20.40
N GLN A 126 12.53 -2.33 -20.39
CA GLN A 126 12.39 -1.53 -19.18
C GLN A 126 11.45 -2.23 -18.17
N ASN A 127 11.91 -2.30 -16.93
CA ASN A 127 11.14 -2.89 -15.86
C ASN A 127 11.29 -2.05 -14.59
N MET A 128 10.17 -1.79 -13.93
CA MET A 128 10.11 -1.05 -12.67
C MET A 128 9.06 -1.66 -11.76
N LEU A 129 9.22 -1.46 -10.46
CA LEU A 129 8.21 -1.88 -9.49
C LEU A 129 7.12 -0.80 -9.40
N ILE A 130 5.88 -1.20 -9.65
CA ILE A 130 4.69 -0.37 -9.51
C ILE A 130 3.91 -0.86 -8.30
N MET A 131 3.41 0.07 -7.49
CA MET A 131 2.51 -0.22 -6.37
C MET A 131 1.18 0.46 -6.60
N VAL A 132 0.11 -0.32 -6.55
CA VAL A 132 -1.27 0.16 -6.55
C VAL A 132 -1.78 0.19 -5.13
N SER A 133 -2.45 1.25 -4.73
CA SER A 133 -3.01 1.42 -3.39
C SER A 133 -4.48 1.83 -3.45
N TRP A 134 -5.24 1.36 -2.47
CA TRP A 134 -6.64 1.71 -2.24
C TRP A 134 -6.70 2.55 -0.98
N PHE A 135 -7.01 3.83 -1.13
CA PHE A 135 -7.01 4.81 -0.06
C PHE A 135 -8.44 5.21 0.29
N SER A 136 -8.85 4.92 1.52
CA SER A 136 -10.13 5.35 2.08
C SER A 136 -10.09 6.83 2.42
N GLN A 137 -10.97 7.62 1.82
CA GLN A 137 -11.06 9.05 2.10
C GLN A 137 -11.67 9.32 3.46
N GLU A 138 -12.56 8.46 3.95
CA GLU A 138 -13.18 8.62 5.26
C GLU A 138 -12.18 8.32 6.40
N THR A 139 -11.54 7.15 6.35
CA THR A 139 -10.62 6.72 7.43
C THR A 139 -9.20 7.24 7.29
N LYS A 140 -8.84 7.79 6.12
CA LYS A 140 -7.47 8.18 5.73
C LYS A 140 -6.46 7.01 5.75
N LEU A 141 -6.96 5.78 5.60
CA LEU A 141 -6.14 4.57 5.61
C LEU A 141 -5.95 4.01 4.20
N VAL A 142 -4.76 3.45 3.95
CA VAL A 142 -4.54 2.57 2.80
C VAL A 142 -5.05 1.18 3.17
N ILE A 143 -6.22 0.80 2.66
CA ILE A 143 -6.95 -0.42 3.05
C ILE A 143 -6.49 -1.67 2.29
N LYS A 144 -5.90 -1.47 1.10
CA LYS A 144 -5.32 -2.53 0.29
C LYS A 144 -4.20 -1.92 -0.54
N SER A 145 -3.14 -2.68 -0.76
CA SER A 145 -2.09 -2.34 -1.73
C SER A 145 -1.57 -3.61 -2.36
N GLU A 146 -1.04 -3.52 -3.57
CA GLU A 146 -0.34 -4.62 -4.23
C GLU A 146 0.79 -4.05 -5.10
N SER A 147 1.96 -4.70 -5.08
CA SER A 147 3.09 -4.35 -5.94
C SER A 147 3.31 -5.39 -7.04
N PHE A 148 3.75 -4.93 -8.22
CA PHE A 148 4.09 -5.80 -9.35
C PHE A 148 5.16 -5.15 -10.23
N GLU A 149 5.86 -5.98 -11.01
CA GLU A 149 6.81 -5.52 -12.01
C GLU A 149 6.09 -5.12 -13.30
N SER A 150 6.42 -3.93 -13.83
CA SER A 150 5.78 -3.36 -15.03
C SER A 150 5.93 -4.22 -16.28
N LYS A 151 6.95 -5.08 -16.33
CA LYS A 151 7.16 -6.04 -17.43
C LYS A 151 6.22 -7.25 -17.36
N GLN A 152 5.80 -7.63 -16.15
CA GLN A 152 4.98 -8.83 -15.93
C GLN A 152 3.49 -8.53 -16.14
N ASN A 153 3.04 -7.35 -15.71
CA ASN A 153 1.64 -6.93 -15.79
C ASN A 153 1.54 -5.43 -16.02
N SER A 154 0.42 -4.99 -16.58
CA SER A 154 0.06 -3.58 -16.64
C SER A 154 -0.72 -3.14 -15.40
N GLU A 155 -0.61 -1.85 -15.06
CA GLU A 155 -1.39 -1.26 -13.95
C GLU A 155 -2.89 -1.46 -14.15
N LYS A 156 -3.39 -1.24 -15.37
CA LYS A 156 -4.79 -1.46 -15.72
C LYS A 156 -5.25 -2.89 -15.42
N ALA A 157 -4.48 -3.90 -15.84
CA ALA A 157 -4.81 -5.30 -15.58
C ALA A 157 -4.78 -5.62 -14.07
N LYS A 158 -3.82 -5.04 -13.34
CA LYS A 158 -3.71 -5.24 -11.89
C LYS A 158 -4.88 -4.62 -11.14
N VAL A 159 -5.24 -3.37 -11.45
CA VAL A 159 -6.40 -2.68 -10.86
C VAL A 159 -7.68 -3.44 -11.14
N LEU A 160 -7.90 -3.89 -12.38
CA LEU A 160 -9.05 -4.72 -12.73
C LEU A 160 -9.13 -5.98 -11.86
N SER A 161 -8.03 -6.75 -11.75
CA SER A 161 -8.01 -7.95 -10.91
C SER A 161 -8.23 -7.66 -9.42
N MET A 162 -7.76 -6.50 -8.93
CA MET A 162 -8.00 -6.07 -7.56
C MET A 162 -9.48 -5.74 -7.30
N ILE A 163 -10.17 -5.16 -8.28
CA ILE A 163 -11.62 -4.84 -8.24
C ILE A 163 -12.46 -6.12 -8.33
N GLU A 164 -12.13 -7.05 -9.22
CA GLU A 164 -12.83 -8.34 -9.33
C GLU A 164 -12.76 -9.14 -8.02
N LYS A 165 -11.63 -9.04 -7.32
CA LYS A 165 -11.40 -9.67 -6.01
C LYS A 165 -11.77 -8.73 -4.85
N CYS A 166 -12.54 -7.68 -5.12
CA CYS A 166 -12.98 -6.75 -4.10
C CYS A 166 -14.03 -7.43 -3.21
N GLY A 167 -13.79 -7.41 -1.90
CA GLY A 167 -14.76 -7.83 -0.88
C GLY A 167 -15.52 -6.67 -0.24
N LEU A 168 -15.46 -5.46 -0.82
CA LEU A 168 -16.16 -4.27 -0.35
C LEU A 168 -17.46 -4.09 -1.13
N LEU A 169 -18.47 -3.55 -0.45
CA LEU A 169 -19.78 -3.27 -1.02
C LEU A 169 -20.13 -1.79 -0.76
N ASN A 170 -20.97 -1.21 -1.61
CA ASN A 170 -21.51 0.15 -1.46
C ASN A 170 -20.42 1.23 -1.36
N LYS A 171 -19.29 1.06 -2.05
CA LYS A 171 -18.20 2.05 -2.12
C LYS A 171 -18.25 2.87 -3.40
N VAL A 172 -17.61 4.03 -3.39
CA VAL A 172 -17.39 4.85 -4.59
C VAL A 172 -15.91 4.79 -4.93
N PHE A 173 -15.54 4.17 -6.05
CA PHE A 173 -14.15 4.11 -6.48
C PHE A 173 -13.80 5.31 -7.37
N THR A 174 -12.77 6.05 -6.98
CA THR A 174 -12.22 7.12 -7.82
C THR A 174 -10.96 6.63 -8.52
N LEU A 175 -10.94 6.72 -9.85
CA LEU A 175 -9.80 6.29 -10.66
C LEU A 175 -9.42 7.35 -11.70
N ASP A 176 -8.16 7.32 -12.13
CA ASP A 176 -7.69 8.14 -13.23
C ASP A 176 -8.23 7.65 -14.59
N ALA A 177 -7.89 8.38 -15.65
CA ALA A 177 -8.40 8.09 -16.98
C ALA A 177 -7.77 6.86 -17.63
N LEU A 178 -6.66 6.34 -17.10
CA LEU A 178 -6.05 5.10 -17.56
C LEU A 178 -6.99 3.91 -17.32
N HIS A 179 -7.78 3.98 -16.24
CA HIS A 179 -8.73 2.95 -15.82
C HIS A 179 -10.13 3.14 -16.41
N CYS A 180 -10.33 4.14 -17.28
CA CYS A 180 -11.60 4.38 -17.96
C CYS A 180 -11.82 3.37 -19.11
N SER A 181 -12.22 2.14 -18.77
CA SER A 181 -12.61 1.12 -19.74
C SER A 181 -13.85 0.35 -19.33
N LYS A 182 -14.51 -0.25 -20.32
CA LYS A 182 -15.75 -1.02 -20.13
C LYS A 182 -15.58 -2.15 -19.13
N GLU A 183 -14.46 -2.86 -19.21
CA GLU A 183 -14.13 -3.98 -18.33
C GLU A 183 -14.04 -3.51 -16.87
N THR A 184 -13.33 -2.40 -16.63
CA THR A 184 -13.19 -1.83 -15.29
C THR A 184 -14.54 -1.33 -14.75
N THR A 185 -15.31 -0.56 -15.52
CA THR A 185 -16.61 -0.06 -15.06
C THR A 185 -17.60 -1.20 -14.79
N GLN A 186 -17.59 -2.23 -15.63
CA GLN A 186 -18.44 -3.41 -15.47
C GLN A 186 -18.08 -4.18 -14.20
N ALA A 187 -16.79 -4.45 -13.97
CA ALA A 187 -16.32 -5.13 -12.76
C ALA A 187 -16.69 -4.37 -11.48
N ILE A 188 -16.66 -3.03 -11.50
CA ILE A 188 -17.09 -2.22 -10.35
C ILE A 188 -18.59 -2.41 -10.08
N ILE A 189 -19.42 -2.35 -11.11
CA ILE A 189 -20.88 -2.53 -10.98
C ILE A 189 -21.20 -3.94 -10.46
N GLU A 190 -20.58 -4.98 -11.03
CA GLU A 190 -20.76 -6.38 -10.62
C GLU A 190 -20.35 -6.61 -9.16
N SER A 191 -19.34 -5.88 -8.68
CA SER A 191 -18.92 -5.88 -7.27
C SER A 191 -19.86 -5.09 -6.33
N LYS A 192 -21.00 -4.60 -6.83
CA LYS A 192 -21.98 -3.75 -6.09
C LYS A 192 -21.35 -2.47 -5.53
N ASN A 193 -20.49 -1.84 -6.32
CA ASN A 193 -19.86 -0.57 -6.02
C ASN A 193 -20.18 0.46 -7.11
N ASN A 194 -19.97 1.73 -6.80
CA ASN A 194 -20.11 2.87 -7.70
C ASN A 194 -18.73 3.38 -8.11
N TYR A 195 -18.65 4.24 -9.13
CA TYR A 195 -17.38 4.82 -9.57
C TYR A 195 -17.50 6.28 -9.99
N LEU A 196 -16.37 6.98 -9.88
CA LEU A 196 -16.10 8.26 -10.53
C LEU A 196 -14.75 8.13 -11.25
N ILE A 197 -14.78 8.10 -12.58
CA ILE A 197 -13.58 7.90 -13.40
C ILE A 197 -13.44 9.07 -14.37
N THR A 198 -12.24 9.62 -14.45
CA THR A 198 -11.94 10.68 -15.41
C THR A 198 -11.87 10.12 -16.83
N LEU A 199 -12.32 10.88 -17.83
CA LEU A 199 -12.21 10.48 -19.23
C LEU A 199 -11.10 11.26 -19.93
N LYS A 200 -10.22 10.56 -20.64
CA LYS A 200 -9.18 11.20 -21.47
C LYS A 200 -9.75 11.54 -22.85
N GLY A 201 -9.42 12.72 -23.37
CA GLY A 201 -9.94 13.22 -24.66
C GLY A 201 -9.57 12.39 -25.90
N ASN A 202 -8.65 11.43 -25.78
CA ASN A 202 -8.33 10.48 -26.86
C ASN A 202 -9.47 9.48 -27.12
N GLN A 203 -10.42 9.31 -26.19
CA GLN A 203 -11.65 8.53 -26.40
C GLN A 203 -12.73 9.38 -27.09
N ILE A 204 -12.48 9.79 -28.33
CA ILE A 204 -13.24 10.85 -29.04
C ILE A 204 -14.75 10.61 -29.06
N LYS A 205 -15.19 9.37 -29.35
CA LYS A 205 -16.63 9.04 -29.42
C LYS A 205 -17.33 9.21 -28.08
N LEU A 206 -16.75 8.62 -27.02
CA LEU A 206 -17.29 8.71 -25.67
C LEU A 206 -17.23 10.15 -25.15
N HIS A 207 -16.14 10.86 -25.40
CA HIS A 207 -15.98 12.26 -25.01
C HIS A 207 -17.04 13.16 -25.66
N LYS A 208 -17.31 12.98 -26.96
CA LYS A 208 -18.38 13.71 -27.65
C LYS A 208 -19.76 13.40 -27.06
N GLN A 209 -20.04 12.12 -26.78
CA GLN A 209 -21.32 11.73 -26.17
C GLN A 209 -21.51 12.35 -24.78
N ILE A 210 -20.50 12.28 -23.92
CA ILE A 210 -20.57 12.90 -22.58
C ILE A 210 -20.70 14.41 -22.69
N LYS A 211 -19.96 15.06 -23.59
CA LYS A 211 -20.06 16.51 -23.79
C LYS A 211 -21.47 16.92 -24.24
N ASN A 212 -22.05 16.19 -25.19
CA ASN A 212 -23.42 16.44 -25.64
C ASN A 212 -24.43 16.25 -24.49
N LEU A 213 -24.28 15.20 -23.66
CA LEU A 213 -25.15 14.99 -22.50
C LEU A 213 -25.02 16.14 -21.48
N ALA A 214 -23.79 16.57 -21.18
CA ALA A 214 -23.53 17.67 -20.25
C ALA A 214 -24.00 19.03 -20.77
N GLU A 215 -24.00 19.25 -22.10
CA GLU A 215 -24.53 20.47 -22.73
C GLU A 215 -26.08 20.47 -22.77
N VAL A 216 -26.73 19.30 -22.71
CA VAL A 216 -28.20 19.16 -22.68
C VAL A 216 -28.76 19.33 -21.27
N GLU A 217 -28.00 18.96 -20.23
CA GLU A 217 -28.35 19.24 -18.83
C GLU A 217 -27.95 20.68 -18.46
N ASN A 218 -28.86 21.64 -18.72
CA ASN A 218 -28.78 23.01 -18.20
C ASN A 218 -28.32 23.01 -16.73
N HIS A 219 -27.18 23.67 -16.48
CA HIS A 219 -26.66 24.08 -15.16
C HIS A 219 -27.11 23.19 -13.99
N LEU A 220 -26.34 22.13 -13.70
CA LEU A 220 -26.34 21.52 -12.37
C LEU A 220 -25.93 22.62 -11.38
N THR A 221 -26.96 23.30 -10.86
CA THR A 221 -27.00 24.25 -9.75
C THR A 221 -25.65 24.79 -9.29
N VAL A 222 -25.40 26.06 -9.64
CA VAL A 222 -24.44 26.92 -8.95
C VAL A 222 -24.81 26.92 -7.46
N TYR A 223 -23.93 26.40 -6.60
CA TYR A 223 -23.93 26.69 -5.16
C TYR A 223 -23.20 27.99 -4.91
#